data_AF-A0A1Y2TCZ0-F1
#
_entry.id   AF-A0A1Y2TCZ0-F1
#
_cell.length_a   1.000
_cell.length_b   1.000
_cell.length_c   1.000
_cell.angle_alpha   90.00
_cell.angle_beta   90.00
_cell.angle_gamma   90.00
#
_symmetry.space_group_name_H-M   'P 1'
#
loop_
_entity.id
_entity.type
_entity.pdbx_description
1 polymer ?
#
loop_
_entity_poly.entity_id
_entity_poly.type
_entity_poly.pdbx_seq_one_letter_code
_entity_poly.pdbx_strand_id
1 'polypeptide(L)'
;MTDKVVGQGSTRLRSHKGKEEALTWPTHNIQSFRFTLSTSTPPGEYLLRAEGLELHAAQKWACAQFYVSCARIKVVAKNQSLSNSGSSKDEEPRPLISIPGVYSG
;
A
#
# COMPACT_ATOMS: atom_id res chain seq x y z
N MET A 1 -11.79 8.39 -10.12
CA MET A 1 -11.37 6.99 -10.24
C MET A 1 -11.08 6.52 -8.83
N THR A 2 -11.87 5.61 -8.27
CA THR A 2 -11.64 5.11 -6.90
C THR A 2 -10.56 4.05 -6.98
N ASP A 3 -9.39 4.29 -6.38
CA ASP A 3 -8.32 3.29 -6.36
C ASP A 3 -8.68 2.19 -5.37
N LYS A 4 -8.79 0.95 -5.88
CA LYS A 4 -8.95 -0.24 -5.05
C LYS A 4 -7.60 -0.56 -4.41
N VAL A 5 -7.34 -0.02 -3.23
CA VAL A 5 -6.09 -0.30 -2.50
C VAL A 5 -6.17 -1.71 -1.93
N VAL A 6 -5.42 -2.64 -2.54
CA VAL A 6 -5.27 -4.00 -2.03
C VAL A 6 -3.80 -4.22 -1.68
N GLY A 7 -3.54 -4.40 -0.39
CA GLY A 7 -2.21 -4.64 0.17
C GLY A 7 -1.65 -3.41 0.86
N GLN A 8 -1.81 -3.33 2.18
CA GLN A 8 -0.97 -2.47 3.01
C GLN A 8 0.25 -3.28 3.43
N GLY A 9 1.38 -3.07 2.76
CA GLY A 9 2.69 -3.44 3.29
C GLY A 9 3.02 -2.51 4.45
N SER A 10 2.39 -2.72 5.62
CA SER A 10 2.72 -1.94 6.82
C SER A 10 4.07 -2.39 7.33
N THR A 11 5.12 -1.66 6.99
CA THR A 11 6.37 -1.78 7.71
C THR A 11 6.20 -0.99 9.01
N ARG A 12 5.72 -1.67 10.05
CA ARG A 12 5.46 -1.05 11.36
C ARG A 12 6.72 -0.34 11.83
N LEU A 13 6.60 0.97 12.08
CA LEU A 13 7.64 1.76 12.72
C LEU A 13 7.96 1.13 14.08
N ARG A 14 9.12 0.48 14.20
CA ARG A 14 9.67 0.10 15.50
C ARG A 14 10.79 1.06 15.79
N SER A 15 10.53 2.01 16.69
CA SER A 15 11.60 2.77 17.33
C SER A 15 12.40 1.78 18.17
N HIS A 16 13.60 1.43 17.71
CA HIS A 16 14.59 0.77 18.53
C HIS A 16 15.47 1.87 19.14
N LYS A 17 15.49 1.95 20.47
CA LYS A 17 16.40 2.82 21.22
C LYS A 17 17.82 2.24 21.10
N GLY A 18 18.48 2.50 19.98
CA GLY A 18 19.92 2.33 19.82
C GLY A 18 20.68 3.46 20.52
N LYS A 19 21.98 3.28 20.75
CA LYS A 19 22.87 4.26 21.39
C LYS A 19 23.10 5.57 20.60
N GLU A 20 22.37 5.79 19.51
CA GLU A 20 22.38 7.01 18.70
C GLU A 20 20.94 7.55 18.58
N GLU A 21 20.77 8.86 18.77
CA GLU A 21 19.48 9.57 18.77
C GLU A 21 18.87 9.75 17.37
N ALA A 22 19.00 8.75 16.48
CA ALA A 22 18.53 8.82 15.10
C ALA A 22 17.36 7.87 14.85
N LEU A 23 16.32 8.37 14.15
CA LEU A 23 15.24 7.53 13.64
C LEU A 23 15.78 6.61 12.55
N THR A 24 15.78 5.30 12.81
CA THR A 24 16.13 4.29 11.81
C THR A 24 14.85 3.72 11.19
N TRP A 25 14.77 3.77 9.85
CA TRP A 25 13.63 3.27 9.09
C TRP A 25 13.94 1.87 8.54
N PRO A 26 13.02 0.90 8.65
CA PRO A 26 13.20 -0.42 8.05
C PRO A 26 13.38 -0.41 6.52
N THR A 27 12.96 0.68 5.87
CA THR A 27 13.11 0.91 4.43
C THR A 27 14.42 1.61 4.06
N HIS A 28 15.30 1.91 5.03
CA HIS A 28 16.56 2.56 4.74
C HIS A 28 17.42 1.67 3.83
N ASN A 29 17.79 2.21 2.67
CA ASN A 29 18.63 1.57 1.66
C ASN A 29 18.10 0.21 1.12
N ILE A 30 16.77 -0.01 1.15
CA ILE A 30 16.16 -1.16 0.46
C ILE A 30 15.80 -0.80 -0.97
N GLN A 31 15.96 -1.75 -1.90
CA GLN A 31 15.61 -1.57 -3.32
C GLN A 31 14.36 -2.35 -3.72
N SER A 32 13.88 -3.26 -2.86
CA SER A 32 12.67 -4.04 -3.10
C SER A 32 12.02 -4.38 -1.77
N PHE A 33 10.71 -4.60 -1.79
CA PHE A 33 9.95 -5.08 -0.65
C PHE A 33 9.08 -6.25 -1.08
N ARG A 34 8.74 -7.11 -0.11
CA ARG A 34 7.81 -8.22 -0.32
C ARG A 34 6.58 -7.98 0.54
N PHE A 35 5.42 -8.31 -0.02
CA PHE A 35 4.16 -8.33 0.71
C PHE A 35 3.39 -9.58 0.33
N THR A 36 2.53 -10.03 1.23
CA THR A 36 1.63 -11.15 0.97
C THR A 36 0.26 -10.57 0.64
N LEU A 37 -0.30 -10.97 -0.48
CA LEU A 37 -1.67 -10.64 -0.84
C LEU A 37 -2.63 -11.40 0.10
N SER A 38 -3.62 -10.72 0.69
CA SER A 38 -4.60 -11.37 1.55
C SER A 38 -5.39 -12.44 0.78
N THR A 39 -5.61 -13.61 1.39
CA THR A 39 -6.42 -14.68 0.79
C THR A 39 -7.89 -14.30 0.65
N SER A 40 -8.35 -13.28 1.38
CA SER A 40 -9.70 -12.72 1.25
C SER A 40 -9.84 -11.76 0.06
N THR A 41 -8.77 -11.47 -0.68
CA THR A 41 -8.82 -10.59 -1.85
C THR A 41 -9.57 -11.30 -2.97
N PRO A 42 -10.70 -10.75 -3.44
CA PRO A 42 -11.45 -11.41 -4.51
C PRO A 42 -10.68 -11.41 -5.83
N PRO A 43 -10.82 -12.46 -6.66
CA PRO A 43 -10.21 -12.50 -7.99
C PRO A 43 -10.65 -11.30 -8.85
N GLY A 44 -9.74 -10.77 -9.67
CA GLY A 44 -10.03 -9.60 -10.52
C GLY A 44 -8.79 -8.82 -10.94
N GLU A 45 -9.01 -7.76 -11.72
CA GLU A 45 -7.97 -6.81 -12.13
C GLU A 45 -7.85 -5.68 -11.10
N TYR A 46 -6.63 -5.39 -10.65
CA TYR A 46 -6.34 -4.37 -9.63
C TYR A 46 -5.18 -3.47 -10.04
N LEU A 47 -5.17 -2.25 -9.49
CA LEU A 47 -3.98 -1.40 -9.41
C LEU A 47 -3.32 -1.59 -8.05
N LEU A 48 -2.06 -2.00 -8.05
CA LEU A 48 -1.21 -2.05 -6.88
C LEU A 48 -0.38 -0.77 -6.82
N ARG A 49 -0.64 0.08 -5.83
CA ARG A 49 0.10 1.32 -5.60
C ARG A 49 1.19 1.13 -4.55
N ALA A 50 2.44 1.26 -4.95
CA ALA A 50 3.59 1.31 -4.04
C ALA A 50 3.92 2.77 -3.71
N GLU A 51 4.17 3.06 -2.44
CA GLU A 51 4.50 4.41 -1.95
C GLU A 51 5.67 4.35 -0.97
N GLY A 52 6.72 5.14 -1.26
CA GLY A 52 7.72 5.55 -0.30
C GLY A 52 7.40 6.96 0.21
N LEU A 53 7.47 7.17 1.53
CA LEU A 53 7.26 8.46 2.18
C LEU A 53 8.54 8.88 2.90
N GLU A 54 9.20 9.93 2.42
CA GLU A 54 10.38 10.49 3.07
C GLU A 54 10.02 11.74 3.88
N LEU A 55 10.45 11.73 5.14
CA LEU A 55 10.08 12.74 6.14
C LEU A 55 11.23 13.69 6.52
N HIS A 56 12.38 13.62 5.83
CA HIS A 56 13.58 14.39 6.20
C HIS A 56 13.39 15.92 6.11
N ALA A 57 12.38 16.39 5.36
CA ALA A 57 11.99 17.79 5.25
C ALA A 57 10.57 18.09 5.78
N ALA A 58 9.88 17.08 6.34
CA ALA A 58 8.45 17.17 6.70
C ALA A 58 8.14 18.06 7.92
N GLN A 59 9.15 18.64 8.57
CA GLN A 59 8.96 19.69 9.58
C GLN A 59 8.35 20.98 9.00
N LYS A 60 8.39 21.15 7.68
CA LYS A 60 7.72 22.23 6.96
C LYS A 60 6.46 21.70 6.27
N TRP A 61 5.41 22.50 6.26
CA TRP A 61 4.16 22.23 5.55
C TRP A 61 4.44 21.83 4.09
N ALA A 62 3.73 20.80 3.60
CA ALA A 62 3.84 20.28 2.24
C ALA A 62 5.25 19.87 1.77
N CYS A 63 6.20 19.61 2.68
CA CYS A 63 7.58 19.21 2.33
C CYS A 63 7.87 17.71 2.53
N ALA A 64 6.86 16.90 2.86
CA ALA A 64 6.99 15.43 2.80
C ALA A 64 7.07 14.98 1.34
N GLN A 65 7.95 14.03 1.04
CA GLN A 65 8.18 13.56 -0.33
C GLN A 65 7.54 12.18 -0.54
N PHE A 66 6.71 12.06 -1.58
CA PHE A 66 6.03 10.82 -1.95
C PHE A 66 6.65 10.24 -3.23
N TYR A 67 7.22 9.04 -3.16
CA TYR A 67 7.73 8.26 -4.29
C TYR A 67 6.71 7.18 -4.65
N VAL A 68 5.94 7.38 -5.71
CA VAL A 68 4.74 6.57 -6.02
C VAL A 68 4.89 5.87 -7.36
N SER A 69 4.50 4.59 -7.41
CA SER A 69 4.32 3.85 -8.66
C SER A 69 3.10 2.93 -8.58
N CYS A 70 2.49 2.64 -9.74
CA CYS A 70 1.35 1.75 -9.84
C CYS A 70 1.65 0.60 -10.80
N ALA A 71 1.33 -0.62 -10.39
CA ALA A 71 1.37 -1.81 -11.24
C ALA A 71 -0.06 -2.33 -11.47
N ARG A 72 -0.33 -2.87 -12.67
CA ARG A 72 -1.59 -3.57 -12.95
C ARG A 72 -1.39 -5.06 -12.70
N ILE A 73 -2.23 -5.65 -11.86
CA ILE A 73 -2.16 -7.07 -11.49
C ILE A 73 -3.50 -7.76 -11.69
N LYS A 74 -3.46 -9.05 -12.01
CA LYS A 74 -4.63 -9.93 -12.03
C LYS A 74 -4.56 -10.89 -10.84
N VAL A 75 -5.50 -10.77 -9.92
CA VAL A 75 -5.66 -11.67 -8.77
C VAL A 75 -6.48 -12.88 -9.22
N VAL A 76 -5.98 -14.08 -8.89
CA VAL A 76 -6.62 -15.36 -9.25
C VAL A 76 -7.02 -16.14 -7.99
N ALA A 77 -8.09 -16.92 -8.09
CA ALA A 77 -8.56 -17.76 -6.99
C ALA A 77 -7.56 -18.89 -6.68
N LYS A 78 -7.47 -19.29 -5.41
CA LYS A 78 -6.59 -20.38 -4.96
C LYS A 78 -7.03 -21.76 -5.49
N ASN A 79 -8.29 -21.90 -5.89
CA ASN A 79 -8.89 -23.05 -6.54
C ASN A 79 -9.54 -22.62 -7.87
N GLN A 80 -9.24 -23.33 -8.96
CA GLN A 80 -9.60 -22.96 -10.34
C GLN A 80 -11.11 -22.98 -10.69
N SER A 81 -12.03 -22.85 -9.73
CA SER A 81 -13.44 -22.66 -10.06
C SER A 81 -13.65 -21.20 -10.43
N LEU A 82 -13.51 -20.91 -11.72
CA LEU A 82 -13.69 -19.61 -12.34
C LEU A 82 -15.19 -19.23 -12.33
N SER A 83 -15.73 -18.95 -11.15
CA SER A 83 -16.96 -18.20 -11.03
C SER A 83 -16.63 -16.75 -11.38
N ASN A 84 -16.95 -16.33 -12.60
CA ASN A 84 -17.11 -14.91 -12.92
C ASN A 84 -18.28 -14.38 -12.08
N SER A 85 -18.07 -14.07 -10.80
CA SER A 85 -18.95 -13.13 -10.13
C SER A 85 -18.57 -11.75 -10.65
N GLY A 86 -19.48 -11.15 -11.41
CA GLY A 86 -19.37 -9.74 -11.74
C GLY A 86 -19.28 -8.94 -10.44
N SER A 87 -18.44 -7.91 -10.43
CA SER A 87 -18.13 -7.05 -9.29
C SER A 87 -19.38 -6.66 -8.49
N SER A 88 -19.72 -7.42 -7.45
CA SER A 88 -20.73 -7.03 -6.49
C SER A 88 -20.10 -6.07 -5.48
N LYS A 89 -20.88 -5.14 -4.92
CA LYS A 89 -20.35 -4.18 -3.92
C LYS A 89 -19.83 -4.86 -2.65
N ASP A 90 -20.24 -6.11 -2.41
CA ASP A 90 -19.84 -6.92 -1.26
C ASP A 90 -18.49 -7.62 -1.47
N GLU A 91 -17.99 -7.68 -2.72
CA GLU A 91 -16.68 -8.22 -3.09
C GLU A 91 -15.62 -7.12 -3.26
N GLU A 92 -15.96 -5.85 -3.05
CA GLU A 92 -14.98 -4.77 -3.13
C GLU A 92 -14.19 -4.69 -1.82
N PRO A 93 -12.85 -4.60 -1.85
CA PRO A 93 -12.04 -4.38 -0.65
C PRO A 93 -12.48 -3.09 0.05
N ARG A 94 -12.89 -3.19 1.32
CA ARG A 94 -13.28 -2.03 2.14
C ARG A 94 -12.33 -1.87 3.34
N PRO A 95 -12.11 -0.64 3.81
CA PRO A 95 -12.63 0.63 3.29
C PRO A 95 -11.89 1.11 2.02
N LEU A 96 -12.63 1.75 1.11
CA LEU A 96 -12.06 2.44 -0.05
C LEU A 96 -11.68 3.87 0.33
N ILE A 97 -10.58 4.36 -0.25
CA ILE A 97 -10.10 5.73 -0.09
C ILE A 97 -9.90 6.38 -1.46
N SER A 98 -9.82 7.71 -1.50
CA SER A 98 -9.52 8.46 -2.73
C SER A 98 -8.13 9.11 -2.66
N ILE A 99 -7.41 9.05 -3.78
CA ILE A 99 -6.14 9.75 -3.98
C ILE A 99 -6.28 10.58 -5.27
N PRO A 100 -6.20 11.93 -5.23
CA PRO A 100 -5.96 12.76 -4.05
C PRO A 100 -7.16 12.78 -3.07
N GLY A 101 -6.90 13.14 -1.81
CA GLY A 101 -7.93 13.36 -0.77
C GLY A 101 -7.67 12.66 0.57
N VAL A 102 -6.97 11.52 0.58
CA VAL A 102 -6.68 10.77 1.83
C VAL A 102 -5.61 11.43 2.70
N TYR A 103 -4.65 12.16 2.12
CA TYR A 103 -3.58 12.83 2.84
C TYR A 103 -3.84 14.33 2.95
N SER A 104 -3.61 14.87 4.15
CA SER A 104 -3.50 16.30 4.44
C SER A 104 -2.16 16.56 5.10
N GLY A 105 -1.54 17.68 4.80
CA GLY A 105 -0.26 18.10 5.36
C GLY A 105 0.22 19.37 4.72
#